data_AF-A0AAN9P5T7-F1
#
_entry.id   AF-A0AAN9P5T7-F1
#
_cell.length_a   1.000
_cell.length_b   1.000
_cell.length_c   1.000
_cell.angle_alpha   90.00
_cell.angle_beta   90.00
_cell.angle_gamma   90.00
#
_symmetry.space_group_name_H-M   'P 1'
#
loop_
_entity.id
_entity.type
_entity.pdbx_description
1 polymer ?
#
loop_
_entity_poly.entity_id
_entity_poly.type
_entity_poly.pdbx_seq_one_letter_code
_entity_poly.pdbx_strand_id
1 'polypeptide(L)'
;MKVEEAYKKSIETVLNWIQTTVNPRKTQGVTTESSGLYLQESWSDASGAMIVYSAINGQSLNMVMSCGDSSFIPVRPSGFAILPDGNNGGGGSLLTIGLQMLQTGHQTAKLLIESVETVNNLMTCTIQKIKDALGVA
;
A
#
# COMPACT_ATOMS: atom_id res chain seq x y z
N MET A 1 -23.17 19.54 -10.93
CA MET A 1 -23.85 18.25 -10.62
C MET A 1 -23.17 17.01 -11.20
N LYS A 2 -22.33 17.09 -12.25
CA LYS A 2 -21.66 15.90 -12.83
C LYS A 2 -20.32 15.49 -12.17
N VAL A 3 -19.62 16.41 -11.50
CA VAL A 3 -18.27 16.18 -10.95
C VAL A 3 -18.31 15.34 -9.67
N GLU A 4 -19.27 15.60 -8.80
CA GLU A 4 -19.40 14.90 -7.51
C GLU A 4 -19.79 13.42 -7.68
N GLU A 5 -20.64 13.13 -8.68
CA GLU A 5 -21.01 11.78 -9.10
C GLU A 5 -19.81 11.00 -9.66
N ALA A 6 -18.98 11.64 -10.49
CA ALA A 6 -17.76 11.03 -11.02
C ALA A 6 -16.75 10.70 -9.90
N TYR A 7 -16.64 11.58 -8.91
CA TYR A 7 -15.77 11.39 -7.75
C TYR A 7 -16.25 10.23 -6.85
N LYS A 8 -17.55 10.17 -6.53
CA LYS A 8 -18.14 9.05 -5.77
C LYS A 8 -17.94 7.73 -6.49
N LYS A 9 -18.16 7.69 -7.81
CA LYS A 9 -17.97 6.49 -8.62
C LYS A 9 -16.52 6.02 -8.67
N SER A 10 -15.56 6.96 -8.69
CA SER A 10 -14.13 6.63 -8.64
C SER A 10 -13.75 6.04 -7.29
N ILE A 11 -14.23 6.61 -6.19
CA ILE A 11 -14.01 6.07 -4.83
C ILE A 11 -14.60 4.67 -4.69
N GLU A 12 -15.84 4.44 -5.14
CA GLU A 12 -16.46 3.11 -5.08
C GLU A 12 -15.70 2.07 -5.93
N THR A 13 -15.17 2.49 -7.08
CA THR A 13 -14.36 1.63 -7.94
C THR A 13 -13.08 1.19 -7.24
N VAL A 14 -12.39 2.13 -6.58
CA VAL A 14 -11.16 1.85 -5.81
C VAL A 14 -11.47 0.96 -4.60
N LEU A 15 -12.55 1.25 -3.85
CA LEU A 15 -12.96 0.44 -2.71
C LEU A 15 -13.30 -1.00 -3.12
N ASN A 16 -14.01 -1.18 -4.23
CA ASN A 16 -14.37 -2.50 -4.73
C ASN A 16 -13.12 -3.26 -5.24
N TRP A 17 -12.18 -2.56 -5.88
CA TRP A 17 -10.92 -3.16 -6.31
C TRP A 17 -10.08 -3.62 -5.12
N ILE A 18 -10.03 -2.84 -4.04
CA ILE A 18 -9.36 -3.24 -2.78
C ILE A 18 -10.04 -4.49 -2.21
N GLN A 19 -11.37 -4.51 -2.11
CA GLN A 19 -12.09 -5.66 -1.56
C GLN A 19 -11.91 -6.94 -2.39
N THR A 20 -11.79 -6.83 -3.71
CA THR A 20 -11.65 -7.98 -4.62
C THR A 20 -10.20 -8.43 -4.80
N THR A 21 -9.23 -7.50 -4.77
CA THR A 21 -7.81 -7.81 -5.02
C THR A 21 -7.04 -8.11 -3.73
N VAL A 22 -7.42 -7.49 -2.61
CA VAL A 22 -6.77 -7.70 -1.30
C VAL A 22 -7.35 -8.90 -0.55
N ASN A 23 -8.46 -9.50 -1.03
CA ASN A 23 -9.07 -10.67 -0.41
C ASN A 23 -9.02 -11.92 -1.33
N PRO A 24 -7.85 -12.55 -1.53
CA PRO A 24 -7.73 -13.72 -2.38
C PRO A 24 -8.13 -14.97 -1.59
N ARG A 25 -9.43 -15.25 -1.46
CA ARG A 25 -9.90 -16.59 -1.05
C ARG A 25 -10.66 -17.28 -2.16
N LYS A 26 -9.96 -17.59 -3.26
CA LYS A 26 -10.30 -18.72 -4.16
C LYS A 26 -9.05 -19.24 -4.88
N THR A 27 -8.22 -20.02 -4.20
CA THR A 27 -7.39 -21.07 -4.82
C THR A 27 -7.00 -22.10 -3.77
N GLN A 28 -7.19 -23.37 -4.10
CA GLN A 28 -7.02 -24.52 -3.22
C GLN A 28 -5.68 -25.21 -3.54
N GLY A 29 -4.80 -25.35 -2.55
CA GLY A 29 -3.55 -26.12 -2.66
C GLY A 29 -2.42 -25.67 -1.71
N VAL A 30 -2.54 -26.01 -0.42
CA VAL A 30 -1.49 -26.25 0.63
C VAL A 30 -0.15 -25.49 0.46
N THR A 31 0.24 -24.50 1.28
CA THR A 31 0.51 -24.56 2.73
C THR A 31 0.38 -23.20 3.42
N THR A 32 -0.36 -23.15 4.53
CA THR A 32 -0.37 -22.09 5.55
C THR A 32 -0.50 -20.67 5.02
N GLU A 33 -1.70 -20.33 4.55
CA GLU A 33 -2.17 -18.95 4.40
C GLU A 33 -2.08 -18.26 5.76
N SER A 34 -0.91 -17.71 6.10
CA SER A 34 -0.77 -16.67 7.11
C SER A 34 -1.65 -15.54 6.60
N SER A 35 -2.90 -15.51 7.06
CA SER A 35 -3.90 -14.51 6.71
C SER A 35 -3.36 -13.17 7.21
N GLY A 36 -2.57 -12.52 6.37
CA GLY A 36 -1.91 -11.27 6.68
C GLY A 36 -3.01 -10.23 6.85
N LEU A 37 -3.07 -9.62 8.03
CA LEU A 37 -3.90 -8.47 8.27
C LEU A 37 -3.08 -7.23 7.93
N TYR A 38 -3.74 -6.15 7.54
CA TYR A 38 -3.09 -4.86 7.32
C TYR A 38 -3.65 -3.87 8.33
N LEU A 39 -2.76 -3.27 9.13
CA LEU A 39 -3.08 -2.04 9.83
C LEU A 39 -3.02 -0.94 8.80
N GLN A 40 -4.13 -0.25 8.57
CA GLN A 40 -4.22 0.78 7.54
C GLN A 40 -4.89 2.02 8.11
N GLU A 41 -4.30 3.17 7.80
CA GLU A 41 -4.87 4.48 8.05
C GLU A 41 -4.80 5.31 6.76
N SER A 42 -5.81 6.13 6.52
CA SER A 42 -5.89 6.99 5.35
C SER A 42 -6.47 8.34 5.72
N TRP A 43 -5.99 9.38 5.06
CA TRP A 43 -6.46 10.75 5.27
C TRP A 43 -6.56 11.47 3.94
N SER A 44 -7.55 12.36 3.80
CA SER A 44 -7.71 13.18 2.59
C SER A 44 -8.38 14.51 2.90
N ASP A 45 -7.90 15.57 2.28
CA ASP A 45 -8.51 16.90 2.30
C ASP A 45 -8.24 17.65 0.97
N ALA A 46 -8.44 18.96 0.95
CA ALA A 46 -8.16 19.79 -0.24
C ALA A 46 -6.67 19.88 -0.61
N SER A 47 -5.76 19.53 0.31
CA SER A 47 -4.31 19.53 0.09
C SER A 47 -3.78 18.21 -0.48
N GLY A 48 -4.56 17.12 -0.41
CA GLY A 48 -4.18 15.84 -0.98
C GLY A 48 -4.81 14.64 -0.28
N ALA A 49 -4.33 13.45 -0.61
CA ALA A 49 -4.73 12.20 0.01
C ALA A 49 -3.51 11.34 0.33
N MET A 50 -3.56 10.61 1.43
CA MET A 50 -2.51 9.67 1.83
C MET A 50 -3.09 8.38 2.41
N ILE A 51 -2.32 7.32 2.28
CA ILE A 51 -2.57 6.02 2.90
C ILE A 51 -1.26 5.49 3.47
N VAL A 52 -1.31 5.02 4.71
CA VAL A 52 -0.22 4.36 5.41
C VAL A 52 -0.72 3.01 5.90
N TYR A 53 0.02 1.95 5.60
CA TYR A 53 -0.34 0.60 5.97
C TYR A 53 0.88 -0.20 6.46
N SER A 54 0.64 -1.23 7.26
CA SER A 54 1.63 -2.24 7.62
C SER A 54 0.98 -3.61 7.68
N ALA A 55 1.64 -4.62 7.11
CA ALA A 55 1.26 -6.00 7.33
C ALA A 55 1.49 -6.38 8.80
N ILE A 56 0.55 -7.13 9.38
CA ILE A 56 0.62 -7.77 10.69
C ILE A 56 0.03 -9.18 10.56
N ASN A 57 0.64 -10.17 11.19
CA ASN A 57 0.07 -11.52 11.19
C ASN A 57 -1.02 -11.62 12.28
N GLY A 58 -1.99 -12.54 12.10
CA GLY A 58 -3.11 -12.69 13.04
C GLY A 58 -2.69 -13.11 14.45
N GLN A 59 -1.59 -13.87 14.60
CA GLN A 59 -1.08 -14.28 15.91
C GLN A 59 -0.52 -13.10 16.70
N SER A 60 0.24 -12.23 16.05
CA SER A 60 0.76 -10.97 16.57
C SER A 60 -0.37 -10.02 16.94
N LEU A 61 -1.43 -9.93 16.13
CA LEU A 61 -2.59 -9.12 16.48
C LEU A 61 -3.31 -9.66 17.73
N ASN A 62 -3.53 -10.98 17.81
CA ASN A 62 -4.18 -11.59 18.97
C ASN A 62 -3.34 -11.39 20.25
N MET A 63 -2.01 -11.46 20.15
CA MET A 63 -1.09 -11.18 21.26
C MET A 63 -1.20 -9.73 21.74
N VAL A 64 -1.28 -8.76 20.83
CA VAL A 64 -1.50 -7.35 21.17
C VAL A 64 -2.88 -7.16 21.82
N MET A 65 -3.93 -7.77 21.27
CA MET A 65 -5.29 -7.68 21.80
C MET A 65 -5.44 -8.33 23.18
N SER A 66 -4.65 -9.36 23.49
CA SER A 66 -4.60 -9.97 24.81
C SER A 66 -3.69 -9.22 25.80
N CYS A 67 -3.24 -8.01 25.46
CA CYS A 67 -2.27 -7.22 26.25
C CYS A 67 -0.97 -7.98 26.56
N GLY A 68 -0.56 -8.87 25.64
CA GLY A 68 0.72 -9.58 25.71
C GLY A 68 1.90 -8.70 25.30
N ASP A 69 3.10 -9.28 25.32
CA ASP A 69 4.32 -8.58 24.93
C ASP A 69 4.40 -8.36 23.41
N SER A 70 4.25 -7.12 22.98
CA SER A 70 4.30 -6.72 21.57
C SER A 70 5.68 -6.27 21.09
N SER A 71 6.71 -6.32 21.94
CA SER A 71 8.05 -5.78 21.63
C SER A 71 8.74 -6.46 20.45
N PHE A 72 8.37 -7.70 20.13
CA PHE A 72 8.97 -8.50 19.05
C PHE A 72 8.17 -8.49 17.74
N ILE A 73 7.06 -7.75 17.65
CA ILE A 73 6.22 -7.73 16.45
C ILE A 73 6.82 -6.76 15.43
N PRO A 74 7.30 -7.25 14.26
CA PRO A 74 7.86 -6.37 13.24
C PRO A 74 6.75 -5.67 12.46
N VAL A 75 6.50 -4.39 12.76
CA VAL A 75 5.62 -3.52 11.97
C VAL A 75 6.46 -2.79 10.93
N ARG A 76 6.00 -2.75 9.68
CA ARG A 76 6.69 -2.10 8.55
C ARG A 76 5.75 -1.15 7.85
N PRO A 77 5.65 0.10 8.35
CA PRO A 77 4.86 1.12 7.69
C PRO A 77 5.33 1.34 6.24
N SER A 78 4.38 1.33 5.33
CA SER A 78 4.54 1.64 3.91
C SER A 78 3.31 2.40 3.45
N GLY A 79 3.40 3.17 2.36
CA GLY A 79 2.28 4.02 1.97
C GLY A 79 2.59 4.90 0.79
N PHE A 80 1.61 5.72 0.42
CA PHE A 80 1.78 6.74 -0.60
C PHE A 80 0.90 7.96 -0.31
N ALA A 81 1.30 9.09 -0.88
CA ALA A 81 0.56 10.34 -0.86
C ALA A 81 0.40 10.89 -2.28
N ILE A 82 -0.78 11.45 -2.56
CA ILE A 82 -1.12 12.12 -3.80
C ILE A 82 -1.46 13.56 -3.45
N LEU A 83 -0.67 14.49 -3.97
CA LEU A 83 -0.85 15.93 -3.75
C LEU A 83 -1.11 16.62 -5.10
N PRO A 84 -1.85 17.73 -5.14
CA PRO A 84 -1.93 18.55 -6.34
C PRO A 84 -0.53 19.07 -6.70
N ASP A 85 -0.22 19.15 -8.00
CA ASP A 85 1.09 19.61 -8.48
C ASP A 85 1.35 21.12 -8.29
N GLY A 86 0.37 21.86 -7.75
CA GLY A 86 0.47 23.27 -7.42
C GLY A 86 0.51 24.21 -8.64
N ASN A 87 0.33 23.68 -9.86
CA ASN A 87 0.40 24.47 -11.07
C ASN A 87 -0.99 25.03 -11.41
N ASN A 88 -1.13 26.36 -11.41
CA ASN A 88 -2.40 27.11 -11.57
C ASN A 88 -3.11 26.93 -12.94
N GLY A 89 -2.74 25.94 -13.75
CA GLY A 89 -3.35 25.70 -15.06
C GLY A 89 -3.10 24.32 -15.67
N GLY A 90 -2.28 23.47 -15.04
CA GLY A 90 -2.07 22.08 -15.47
C GLY A 90 -2.63 21.18 -14.38
N GLY A 91 -3.76 20.52 -14.62
CA GLY A 91 -4.40 19.64 -13.63
C GLY A 91 -3.64 18.34 -13.42
N GLY A 92 -2.49 18.40 -12.74
CA GLY A 92 -1.67 17.26 -12.41
C GLY A 92 -1.60 16.96 -10.91
N SER A 93 -0.92 15.87 -10.58
CA SER A 93 -0.71 15.43 -9.19
C SER A 93 0.69 14.88 -9.00
N LEU A 94 1.28 15.16 -7.85
CA LEU A 94 2.50 14.56 -7.37
C LEU A 94 2.19 13.29 -6.57
N LEU A 95 2.65 12.13 -7.04
CA LEU A 95 2.60 10.86 -6.32
C LEU A 95 3.92 10.63 -5.60
N THR A 96 3.88 10.49 -4.27
CA THR A 96 5.02 10.13 -3.43
C THR A 96 4.78 8.76 -2.80
N ILE A 97 5.75 7.84 -2.91
CA ILE A 97 5.64 6.48 -2.36
C ILE A 97 6.75 6.27 -1.33
N GLY A 98 6.40 5.72 -0.16
CA GLY A 98 7.33 5.28 0.87
C GLY A 98 7.16 3.79 1.14
N LEU A 99 8.24 3.01 1.00
CA LEU A 99 8.23 1.56 1.24
C LEU A 99 9.29 1.19 2.26
N GLN A 100 8.90 0.40 3.26
CA GLN A 100 9.84 -0.22 4.19
C GLN A 100 9.89 -1.73 3.93
N MET A 101 11.01 -2.20 3.41
CA MET A 101 11.25 -3.62 3.13
C MET A 101 12.45 -4.14 3.91
N LEU A 102 12.36 -5.37 4.43
CA LEU A 102 13.52 -6.10 4.97
C LEU A 102 13.94 -7.13 3.93
N GLN A 103 15.22 -7.12 3.58
CA GLN A 103 15.82 -8.13 2.73
C GLN A 103 15.98 -9.43 3.54
N THR A 104 15.22 -10.47 3.20
CA THR A 104 15.38 -11.79 3.81
C THR A 104 16.53 -12.53 3.14
N GLY A 105 17.74 -12.40 3.68
CA GLY A 105 18.90 -13.16 3.23
C GLY A 105 20.23 -12.49 3.58
N HIS A 106 20.87 -12.99 4.65
CA HIS A 106 22.26 -12.74 5.06
C HIS A 106 22.64 -11.34 5.59
N GLN A 107 23.31 -11.38 6.76
CA GLN A 107 24.01 -10.27 7.40
C GLN A 107 25.21 -9.83 6.55
N THR A 108 25.01 -8.94 5.58
CA THR A 108 26.11 -8.08 5.11
C THR A 108 25.53 -6.76 4.63
N ALA A 109 25.98 -5.66 5.23
CA ALA A 109 25.60 -4.29 4.94
C ALA A 109 26.06 -3.81 3.54
N LYS A 110 25.63 -4.48 2.47
CA LYS A 110 25.95 -4.11 1.09
C LYS A 110 24.70 -4.28 0.23
N LEU A 111 24.11 -3.16 -0.20
CA LEU A 111 23.05 -3.15 -1.22
C LEU A 111 23.61 -3.81 -2.49
N LEU A 112 23.31 -5.09 -2.70
CA LEU A 112 23.64 -5.81 -3.92
C LEU A 112 22.91 -5.14 -5.08
N ILE A 113 23.55 -4.96 -6.24
CA ILE A 113 22.95 -4.30 -7.41
C ILE A 113 21.62 -4.97 -7.81
N GLU A 114 21.50 -6.28 -7.63
CA GLU A 114 20.26 -7.06 -7.81
C GLU A 114 19.11 -6.61 -6.89
N SER A 115 19.42 -6.16 -5.67
CA SER A 115 18.43 -5.60 -4.75
C SER A 115 17.94 -4.22 -5.19
N VAL A 116 18.81 -3.41 -5.82
CA VAL A 116 18.45 -2.11 -6.38
C VAL A 116 17.50 -2.29 -7.56
N GLU A 117 17.78 -3.25 -8.44
CA GLU A 117 16.89 -3.60 -9.55
C GLU A 117 15.53 -4.09 -9.05
N THR A 118 15.51 -4.97 -8.05
CA THR A 118 14.26 -5.47 -7.45
C THR A 118 13.43 -4.34 -6.85
N VAL A 119 14.07 -3.43 -6.11
CA VAL A 119 13.41 -2.25 -5.52
C VAL A 119 12.88 -1.31 -6.61
N ASN A 120 13.65 -1.07 -7.67
CA ASN A 120 13.25 -0.24 -8.80
C ASN A 120 12.05 -0.84 -9.55
N ASN A 121 12.07 -2.15 -9.80
CA ASN A 121 10.97 -2.88 -10.45
C ASN A 121 9.71 -2.84 -9.59
N LEU A 122 9.84 -2.99 -8.27
CA LEU A 122 8.71 -2.86 -7.35
C LEU A 122 8.13 -1.44 -7.35
N MET A 123 8.98 -0.41 -7.27
CA MET A 123 8.53 0.99 -7.33
C MET A 123 7.84 1.28 -8.67
N THR A 124 8.43 0.87 -9.79
CA THR A 124 7.86 1.04 -11.14
C THR A 124 6.50 0.36 -11.25
N CYS A 125 6.40 -0.91 -10.82
CA CYS A 125 5.15 -1.66 -10.84
C CYS A 125 4.08 -1.00 -9.94
N THR A 126 4.48 -0.49 -8.77
CA THR A 126 3.56 0.22 -7.85
C THR A 126 3.02 1.50 -8.49
N ILE A 127 3.89 2.30 -9.10
CA ILE A 127 3.49 3.53 -9.81
C ILE A 127 2.53 3.19 -10.95
N GLN A 128 2.84 2.17 -11.76
CA GLN A 128 1.98 1.74 -12.86
C GLN A 128 0.60 1.31 -12.35
N LYS A 129 0.53 0.48 -11.31
CA LYS A 129 -0.76 0.07 -10.73
C LYS A 129 -1.58 1.25 -10.20
N ILE A 130 -0.93 2.24 -9.59
CA ILE A 130 -1.61 3.45 -9.11
C ILE A 130 -2.12 4.27 -10.31
N LYS A 131 -1.30 4.46 -11.34
CA LYS A 131 -1.70 5.14 -12.58
C LYS A 131 -2.89 4.47 -13.27
N ASP A 132 -2.85 3.14 -13.37
CA ASP A 132 -3.93 2.33 -13.95
C ASP A 132 -5.22 2.49 -13.13
N ALA A 133 -5.14 2.43 -11.80
CA ALA A 133 -6.28 2.62 -10.90
C ALA A 133 -6.89 4.04 -11.00
N LEU A 134 -6.05 5.04 -11.28
CA LEU A 134 -6.46 6.43 -11.48
C LEU A 134 -6.92 6.71 -12.93
N GLY A 135 -6.74 5.77 -13.85
CA GLY A 135 -7.09 5.93 -15.27
C GLY A 135 -6.21 6.91 -16.03
N VAL A 136 -4.98 7.14 -15.57
CA VAL A 136 -3.99 8.03 -16.20
C VAL A 136 -2.91 7.15 -16.84
N ALA A 137 -3.13 6.74 -18.08
CA ALA A 137 -2.19 5.93 -18.87
C ALA A 137 -1.12 6.82 -19.54
#